data_AF-A0A0R3TQH5-F1
#
_entry.id   AF-A0A0R3TQH5-F1
#
_cell.length_a   1.000
_cell.length_b   1.000
_cell.length_c   1.000
_cell.angle_alpha   90.00
_cell.angle_beta   90.00
_cell.angle_gamma   90.00
#
_symmetry.space_group_name_H-M   'P 1'
#
loop_
_entity.id
_entity.type
_entity.pdbx_description
1 polymer ?
#
loop_
_entity_poly.entity_id
_entity_poly.type
_entity_poly.pdbx_seq_one_letter_code
_entity_poly.pdbx_strand_id
1 'polypeptide(L)'
;MDLYAISSSGNVFIQRENNLRQYKASHNIQDGPNKGAGSEFGQDAKEEARLRRLGISRQGYRPEDQPWLLTVGKGRTAKRYRGVKEGSVSANVGHFIFCQNGDGSFNAYPVD
;
A
#
# COMPACT_ATOMS: atom_id res chain seq x y z
N MET A 1 11.87 -23.22 11.50
CA MET A 1 11.52 -22.72 10.15
C MET A 1 10.22 -23.41 9.78
N ASP A 2 9.09 -22.74 10.05
CA ASP A 2 7.78 -23.33 9.77
C ASP A 2 7.49 -23.20 8.27
N LEU A 3 7.45 -24.33 7.57
CA LEU A 3 7.06 -24.39 6.16
C LEU A 3 5.55 -24.20 6.07
N TYR A 4 5.11 -23.06 5.52
CA TYR A 4 3.69 -22.85 5.22
C TYR A 4 3.28 -23.70 4.02
N ALA A 5 2.56 -24.78 4.28
CA ALA A 5 2.00 -25.61 3.22
C ALA A 5 0.86 -24.87 2.49
N ILE A 6 1.00 -24.71 1.16
CA ILE A 6 -0.01 -24.08 0.28
C ILE A 6 -1.14 -25.08 -0.06
N SER A 7 -1.09 -26.32 0.41
CA SER A 7 -2.03 -27.40 0.03
C SER A 7 -3.46 -27.25 0.55
N SER A 8 -3.83 -26.12 1.17
CA SER A 8 -5.18 -25.90 1.65
C SER A 8 -6.09 -25.46 0.50
N SER A 9 -7.06 -26.31 0.16
CA SER A 9 -8.18 -26.08 -0.79
C SER A 9 -9.14 -24.96 -0.36
N GLY A 10 -8.70 -24.02 0.47
CA GLY A 10 -9.47 -22.91 1.00
C GLY A 10 -9.62 -21.78 0.00
N ASN A 11 -10.71 -21.03 0.13
CA ASN A 11 -10.89 -19.79 -0.63
C ASN A 11 -9.85 -18.76 -0.18
N VAL A 12 -9.19 -18.11 -1.13
CA VAL A 12 -8.18 -17.08 -0.88
C VAL A 12 -8.68 -15.75 -1.44
N PHE A 13 -8.62 -14.70 -0.63
CA PHE A 13 -9.00 -13.34 -1.01
C PHE A 13 -7.84 -12.39 -0.76
N ILE A 14 -7.53 -11.56 -1.74
CA ILE A 14 -6.51 -10.51 -1.63
C ILE A 14 -7.12 -9.15 -1.96
N GLN A 15 -6.84 -8.13 -1.15
CA GLN A 15 -7.33 -6.77 -1.35
C GLN A 15 -6.33 -5.75 -0.78
N ARG A 16 -6.37 -4.51 -1.25
CA ARG A 16 -5.64 -3.40 -0.62
C ARG A 16 -6.30 -3.04 0.71
N GLU A 17 -5.49 -2.75 1.72
CA GLU A 17 -5.99 -2.27 3.01
C GLU A 17 -6.66 -0.90 2.83
N ASN A 18 -7.94 -0.78 3.24
CA ASN A 18 -8.63 0.51 3.26
C ASN A 18 -8.45 1.18 4.62
N ASN A 19 -7.34 1.90 4.74
CA ASN A 19 -6.89 2.56 5.97
C ASN A 19 -6.90 4.10 5.84
N LEU A 20 -7.59 4.66 4.85
CA LEU A 20 -7.68 6.12 4.61
C LEU A 20 -8.03 6.93 5.87
N ARG A 21 -9.00 6.47 6.67
CA ARG A 21 -9.39 7.14 7.92
C ARG A 21 -8.27 7.14 8.97
N GLN A 22 -7.56 6.03 9.10
CA GLN A 22 -6.43 5.89 10.03
C GLN A 22 -5.22 6.69 9.55
N TYR A 23 -5.02 6.73 8.23
CA TYR A 23 -4.01 7.56 7.60
C TYR A 23 -4.25 9.05 7.88
N LYS A 24 -5.49 9.54 7.67
CA LYS A 24 -5.86 10.92 7.98
C LYS A 24 -5.67 11.26 9.46
N ALA A 25 -6.12 10.38 10.36
CA ALA A 25 -5.97 10.56 11.80
C ALA A 25 -4.51 10.59 12.26
N SER A 26 -3.66 9.69 11.75
CA SER A 26 -2.22 9.64 12.09
C SER A 26 -1.42 10.84 11.56
N HIS A 27 -1.83 11.39 10.42
CA HIS A 27 -1.16 12.53 9.80
C HIS A 27 -1.78 13.88 10.20
N ASN A 28 -2.70 13.91 11.17
CA ASN A 28 -3.47 15.10 11.57
C ASN A 28 -4.09 15.83 10.36
N ILE A 29 -4.48 15.09 9.32
CA ILE A 29 -5.16 15.64 8.15
C ILE A 29 -6.62 15.79 8.56
N GLN A 30 -6.97 16.99 9.01
CA GLN A 30 -8.34 17.35 9.34
C GLN A 30 -9.08 17.64 8.04
N ASP A 31 -10.21 16.97 7.78
CA ASP A 31 -11.13 17.37 6.71
C ASP A 31 -11.80 18.69 7.16
N GLY A 32 -11.08 19.80 7.03
CA GLY A 32 -11.62 21.14 7.25
C GLY A 32 -12.73 21.44 6.23
N PRO A 33 -13.73 22.26 6.58
CA PRO A 33 -14.79 22.62 5.65
C PRO A 33 -14.21 23.38 4.44
N ASN A 34 -14.06 22.70 3.31
CA ASN A 34 -13.43 23.24 2.09
C ASN A 34 -14.39 24.13 1.26
N LYS A 35 -15.64 24.32 1.70
CA LYS A 35 -16.63 25.18 1.05
C LYS A 35 -17.25 26.14 2.08
N GLY A 36 -16.63 27.30 2.24
CA GLY A 36 -17.15 28.40 3.04
C GLY A 36 -16.21 29.61 2.96
N ALA A 37 -16.75 30.80 2.72
CA ALA A 37 -15.99 32.04 2.80
C ALA A 37 -15.82 32.41 4.29
N GLY A 38 -14.61 32.25 4.81
CA GLY A 38 -14.27 32.52 6.21
C GLY A 38 -12.80 32.25 6.52
N SER A 39 -12.32 32.72 7.67
CA SER A 39 -10.93 32.73 8.15
C SER A 39 -10.23 31.37 8.31
N GLU A 40 -10.91 30.26 8.01
CA GLU A 40 -10.34 28.91 7.91
C GLU A 40 -9.91 28.55 6.47
N PHE A 41 -10.36 29.33 5.47
CA PHE A 41 -10.00 29.13 4.07
C PHE A 41 -8.54 29.59 3.83
N GLY A 42 -7.64 28.62 3.64
CA GLY A 42 -6.22 28.86 3.37
C GLY A 42 -5.27 28.56 4.54
N GLN A 43 -5.75 28.03 5.67
CA GLN A 43 -4.86 27.49 6.70
C GLN A 43 -4.03 26.32 6.18
N ASP A 44 -4.65 25.39 5.44
CA ASP A 44 -3.94 24.29 4.77
C ASP A 44 -2.84 24.80 3.84
N ALA A 45 -3.11 25.81 3.01
CA ALA A 45 -2.11 26.38 2.10
C ALA A 45 -0.95 27.06 2.84
N LYS A 46 -1.22 27.73 3.96
CA LYS A 46 -0.19 28.40 4.78
C LYS A 46 0.64 27.39 5.58
N GLU A 47 0.01 26.34 6.08
CA GLU A 47 0.68 25.25 6.78
C GLU A 47 1.51 24.40 5.80
N GLU A 48 0.98 24.10 4.61
CA GLU A 48 1.67 23.40 3.54
C GLU A 48 2.88 24.21 3.02
N ALA A 49 2.76 25.53 2.87
CA ALA A 49 3.88 26.40 2.54
C ALA A 49 4.95 26.41 3.66
N ARG A 50 4.53 26.36 4.93
CA ARG A 50 5.46 26.27 6.08
C ARG A 50 6.18 24.92 6.12
N LEU A 51 5.47 23.81 5.91
CA LEU A 51 6.02 22.45 5.84
C LEU A 51 7.01 22.31 4.68
N ARG A 52 6.66 22.87 3.51
CA ARG A 52 7.54 22.93 2.34
C ARG A 52 8.80 23.78 2.62
N ARG A 53 8.68 24.87 3.38
CA ARG A 53 9.83 25.66 3.85
C ARG A 53 10.71 24.93 4.87
N LEU A 54 10.15 23.97 5.61
CA LEU A 54 10.87 23.10 6.57
C LEU A 54 11.42 21.82 5.90
N GLY A 55 11.27 21.66 4.58
CA GLY A 55 11.71 20.47 3.85
C GLY A 55 10.83 19.23 4.08
N ILE A 56 9.69 19.37 4.74
CA ILE A 56 8.77 18.26 5.04
C ILE A 56 7.71 18.21 3.95
N SER A 57 7.73 17.16 3.13
CA SER A 57 6.66 16.86 2.18
C SER A 57 5.68 15.88 2.81
N ARG A 58 4.40 16.26 2.94
CA ARG A 58 3.34 15.30 3.24
C ARG A 58 3.20 14.39 2.02
N GLN A 59 3.61 13.12 2.14
CA GLN A 59 3.29 12.11 1.12
C GLN A 59 1.77 12.00 1.06
N GLY A 60 1.16 11.97 -0.12
CA GLY A 60 -0.29 11.82 -0.24
C GLY A 60 -0.73 10.38 0.04
N TYR A 61 -1.97 10.18 0.50
CA TYR A 61 -2.55 8.84 0.54
C TYR A 61 -2.68 8.28 -0.87
N ARG A 62 -1.93 7.22 -1.15
CA ARG A 62 -2.00 6.47 -2.41
C ARG A 62 -2.56 5.08 -2.14
N PRO A 63 -3.73 4.72 -2.69
CA PRO A 63 -4.35 3.42 -2.46
C PRO A 63 -3.50 2.26 -3.01
N GLU A 64 -2.74 2.50 -4.08
CA GLU A 64 -1.79 1.54 -4.70
C GLU A 64 -0.55 1.27 -3.83
N ASP A 65 -0.21 2.17 -2.92
CA ASP A 65 0.92 2.00 -1.99
C ASP A 65 0.48 1.39 -0.66
N GLN A 66 -0.83 1.19 -0.46
CA GLN A 66 -1.31 0.60 0.78
C GLN A 66 -0.96 -0.89 0.88
N PRO A 67 -0.68 -1.41 2.09
CA PRO A 67 -0.40 -2.81 2.31
C PRO A 67 -1.48 -3.73 1.72
N TRP A 68 -1.04 -4.89 1.23
CA TRP A 68 -1.93 -5.95 0.80
C TRP A 68 -2.45 -6.72 2.02
N LEU A 69 -3.75 -7.02 2.02
CA LEU A 69 -4.40 -7.87 3.00
C LEU A 69 -4.81 -9.19 2.32
N LEU A 70 -4.14 -10.27 2.71
CA LEU A 70 -4.42 -11.62 2.26
C LEU A 70 -5.25 -12.36 3.31
N THR A 71 -6.39 -12.91 2.92
CA THR A 71 -7.25 -13.74 3.76
C THR A 71 -7.36 -15.15 3.19
N VAL A 72 -7.01 -16.15 4.00
CA VAL A 72 -7.06 -17.57 3.63
C VAL A 72 -8.14 -18.26 4.47
N GLY A 73 -9.13 -18.86 3.81
CA GLY A 73 -10.26 -19.53 4.46
C GLY A 73 -11.51 -18.66 4.58
N LYS A 74 -12.53 -19.15 5.30
CA LYS A 74 -13.82 -18.47 5.50
C LYS A 74 -14.18 -18.40 6.99
N GLY A 75 -14.91 -17.34 7.36
CA GLY A 75 -15.45 -17.19 8.71
C GLY A 75 -14.39 -16.85 9.76
N ARG A 76 -14.65 -17.25 11.02
CA ARG A 76 -13.86 -16.85 12.19
C ARG A 76 -12.47 -17.52 12.25
N THR A 77 -12.29 -18.64 11.56
CA THR A 77 -11.02 -19.39 11.49
C THR A 77 -10.14 -18.94 10.32
N ALA A 78 -10.57 -17.93 9.55
CA ALA A 78 -9.79 -17.40 8.44
C ALA A 78 -8.49 -16.77 8.93
N LYS A 79 -7.37 -17.13 8.29
CA LYS A 79 -6.06 -16.55 8.58
C LYS A 79 -5.90 -15.26 7.77
N ARG A 80 -5.41 -14.20 8.41
CA ARG A 80 -5.18 -12.90 7.78
C ARG A 80 -3.71 -12.54 7.84
N TYR A 81 -3.16 -12.11 6.71
CA TYR A 81 -1.76 -11.73 6.55
C TYR A 81 -1.70 -10.34 5.93
N ARG A 82 -0.77 -9.51 6.45
CA ARG A 82 -0.54 -8.15 5.98
C ARG A 82 0.80 -8.10 5.25
N GLY A 83 0.78 -7.85 3.94
CA GLY A 83 1.95 -7.66 3.11
C GLY A 83 2.26 -6.17 2.96
N VAL A 84 3.36 -5.70 3.54
CA VAL A 84 3.84 -4.33 3.37
C VAL A 84 4.79 -4.34 2.16
N LYS A 85 4.68 -3.34 1.26
CA LYS A 85 5.62 -3.20 0.14
C LYS A 85 7.02 -2.98 0.73
N GLU A 86 7.92 -3.92 0.49
CA GLU A 86 9.33 -3.79 0.89
C GLU A 86 9.97 -2.68 0.03
N GLY A 87 10.82 -1.85 0.64
CA GLY A 87 11.51 -0.79 -0.11
C GLY A 87 12.33 -1.39 -1.25
N SER A 88 12.40 -0.69 -2.39
CA SER A 88 13.12 -1.17 -3.58
C SER A 88 14.53 -1.67 -3.25
N VAL A 89 14.83 -2.91 -3.60
CA VAL A 89 16.17 -3.50 -3.46
C VAL A 89 17.06 -2.93 -4.56
N SER A 90 17.87 -1.93 -4.20
CA SER A 90 18.90 -1.25 -5.00
C SER A 90 18.46 -0.67 -6.36
N ALA A 91 18.68 0.63 -6.58
CA ALA A 91 18.34 1.29 -7.86
C ALA A 91 19.08 0.72 -9.11
N ASN A 92 20.05 -0.17 -8.91
CA ASN A 92 20.94 -0.66 -9.96
C ASN A 92 20.72 -2.13 -10.34
N VAL A 93 19.78 -2.84 -9.69
CA VAL A 93 19.50 -4.25 -9.96
C VAL A 93 17.99 -4.44 -10.12
N GLY A 94 17.59 -5.08 -11.22
CA GLY A 94 16.19 -5.45 -11.50
C GLY A 94 15.96 -6.93 -11.26
N HIS A 95 14.81 -7.27 -10.68
CA HIS A 95 14.39 -8.66 -10.51
C HIS A 95 13.47 -9.09 -11.66
N PHE A 96 13.66 -10.32 -12.13
CA PHE A 96 12.84 -10.94 -13.18
C PHE A 96 12.36 -12.32 -12.73
N ILE A 97 11.12 -12.64 -13.07
CA ILE A 97 10.53 -13.97 -12.90
C ILE A 97 10.61 -14.70 -14.24
N PHE A 98 11.28 -15.85 -14.25
CA PHE A 98 11.34 -16.72 -15.42
C PHE A 98 10.30 -17.84 -15.30
N CYS A 99 9.42 -17.94 -16.28
CA CYS A 99 8.44 -19.01 -16.39
C CYS A 99 8.80 -19.91 -17.55
N GLN A 100 8.96 -21.21 -17.30
CA GLN A 100 9.15 -22.20 -18.36
C GLN A 100 7.81 -22.55 -18.98
N ASN A 101 7.73 -22.45 -20.30
CA ASN A 101 6.57 -22.86 -21.08
C ASN A 101 6.63 -24.36 -21.38
N GLY A 102 5.48 -24.93 -21.77
CA GLY A 102 5.38 -26.37 -22.10
C GLY A 102 6.22 -26.80 -23.31
N ASP A 103 6.65 -25.86 -24.15
CA ASP A 103 7.55 -26.07 -25.29
C ASP A 103 9.05 -25.97 -24.92
N GLY A 104 9.37 -25.73 -23.64
CA GLY A 104 10.73 -25.59 -23.14
C GLY A 104 11.32 -24.18 -23.27
N SER A 105 10.59 -23.22 -23.85
CA SER A 105 10.99 -21.81 -23.89
C SER A 105 10.80 -21.14 -22.51
N PHE A 106 11.48 -20.01 -22.29
CA PHE A 106 11.35 -19.22 -21.06
C PHE A 106 10.80 -17.82 -21.36
N ASN A 107 9.76 -17.43 -20.61
CA ASN A 107 9.28 -16.06 -20.57
C ASN A 107 9.85 -15.35 -19.34
N ALA A 108 10.37 -14.14 -19.53
CA ALA A 108 10.89 -13.30 -18.46
C ALA A 108 9.93 -12.14 -18.18
N TYR A 109 9.51 -11.99 -16.93
CA TYR A 109 8.62 -10.92 -16.48
C TYR A 109 9.33 -10.03 -15.47
N PRO A 110 9.42 -8.70 -15.68
CA PRO A 110 9.99 -7.79 -14.69
C PRO A 110 9.11 -7.69 -13.45
N VAL A 111 9.72 -7.47 -12.28
CA VAL A 111 9.04 -7.22 -11.00
C VAL A 111 8.97 -5.71 -10.73
N ASP A 112 7.83 -5.22 -10.22
CA ASP A 112 7.52 -3.82 -9.88
C ASP A 112 7.10 -3.62 -8.39
#